data_AF-A0A7C5T1A0-F1
#
_entry.id   AF-A0A7C5T1A0-F1
#
_cell.length_a   1.000
_cell.length_b   1.000
_cell.length_c   1.000
_cell.angle_alpha   90.00
_cell.angle_beta   90.00
_cell.angle_gamma   90.00
#
_symmetry.space_group_name_H-M   'P 1'
#
loop_
_entity.id
_entity.type
_entity.pdbx_description
1 polymer ?
#
loop_
_entity_poly.entity_id
_entity_poly.type
_entity_poly.pdbx_seq_one_letter_code
_entity_poly.pdbx_strand_id
1 'polypeptide(L)'
;MAMLPIRVEDLRRIVEENKSLVVKVGDTYEISRPLALKLWSAFVSMVMEMGGSVREELKVEYASPEMVIVSVSCTVRVQDSEVRYCEIGEAYKSEGKENTLARTAYTRAMKRLLERMIGEDFINQVVHQLYPEGVKEVPASEKQKQLIKTLVQEGKLTREMVKEILGEDASLNQALKDNTLTFSQAKRLIDRALRRPANG
;
A
#
# COMPACT_ATOMS: atom_id res chain seq x y z
N MET A 1 -22.96 -19.77 0.81
CA MET A 1 -21.74 -19.46 1.59
C MET A 1 -20.66 -19.08 0.59
N ALA A 2 -20.23 -17.82 0.60
CA ALA A 2 -19.16 -17.35 -0.26
C ALA A 2 -17.84 -17.93 0.27
N MET A 3 -17.40 -19.06 -0.29
CA MET A 3 -16.05 -19.53 -0.04
C MET A 3 -15.11 -18.56 -0.75
N LEU A 4 -14.36 -17.82 0.06
CA LEU A 4 -13.15 -17.19 -0.41
C LEU A 4 -12.35 -18.27 -1.13
N PRO A 5 -11.85 -17.99 -2.35
CA PRO A 5 -11.20 -19.01 -3.15
C PRO A 5 -10.07 -19.67 -2.37
N ILE A 6 -9.36 -18.95 -1.49
CA ILE A 6 -8.25 -19.48 -0.67
C ILE A 6 -8.63 -19.84 0.76
N ARG A 7 -8.15 -21.02 1.19
CA ARG A 7 -8.20 -21.46 2.59
C ARG A 7 -7.48 -20.44 3.48
N VAL A 8 -8.17 -19.99 4.52
CA VAL A 8 -7.70 -18.93 5.42
C VAL A 8 -6.37 -19.32 6.08
N GLU A 9 -6.16 -20.61 6.33
CA GLU A 9 -4.98 -21.18 6.98
C GLU A 9 -3.72 -21.08 6.10
N ASP A 10 -3.84 -21.38 4.80
CA ASP A 10 -2.72 -21.29 3.86
C ASP A 10 -2.31 -19.83 3.63
N LEU A 11 -3.29 -18.92 3.60
CA LEU A 11 -3.04 -17.48 3.54
C LEU A 11 -2.41 -16.94 4.81
N ARG A 12 -2.93 -17.34 5.98
CA ARG A 12 -2.36 -16.98 7.29
C ARG A 12 -0.89 -17.40 7.35
N ARG A 13 -0.57 -18.63 6.94
CA ARG A 13 0.82 -19.12 6.88
C ARG A 13 1.69 -18.25 5.98
N ILE A 14 1.25 -17.95 4.75
CA ILE A 14 2.03 -17.10 3.82
C ILE A 14 2.28 -15.71 4.40
N VAL A 15 1.27 -15.09 5.02
CA VAL A 15 1.41 -13.77 5.64
C VAL A 15 2.32 -13.84 6.88
N GLU A 16 2.18 -14.87 7.72
CA GLU A 16 3.01 -15.06 8.93
C GLU A 16 4.48 -15.36 8.62
N GLU A 17 4.76 -16.11 7.56
CA GLU A 17 6.13 -16.36 7.08
C GLU A 17 6.77 -15.11 6.45
N ASN A 18 5.96 -14.10 6.13
CA ASN A 18 6.37 -12.90 5.40
C ASN A 18 5.93 -11.61 6.09
N LYS A 19 5.83 -11.60 7.43
CA LYS A 19 5.35 -10.44 8.22
C LYS A 19 6.06 -9.13 7.90
N SER A 20 7.36 -9.18 7.60
CA SER A 20 8.18 -8.02 7.22
C SER A 20 7.74 -7.34 5.91
N LEU A 21 6.89 -8.01 5.13
CA LEU A 21 6.36 -7.55 3.87
C LEU A 21 4.94 -6.96 3.99
N VAL A 22 4.35 -6.97 5.19
CA VAL A 22 3.14 -6.24 5.55
C VAL A 22 3.55 -4.93 6.20
N VAL A 23 2.95 -3.83 5.76
CA VAL A 23 3.27 -2.50 6.26
C VAL A 23 1.99 -1.75 6.63
N LYS A 24 2.05 -0.89 7.64
CA LYS A 24 0.93 -0.01 7.99
C LYS A 24 1.16 1.38 7.40
N VAL A 25 0.21 1.88 6.62
CA VAL A 25 0.23 3.20 5.98
C VAL A 25 -0.94 4.01 6.51
N GLY A 26 -0.70 4.84 7.53
CA GLY A 26 -1.80 5.51 8.23
C GLY A 26 -2.65 4.51 9.00
N ASP A 27 -3.96 4.49 8.75
CA ASP A 27 -4.91 3.58 9.39
C ASP A 27 -5.13 2.28 8.60
N THR A 28 -4.51 2.12 7.43
CA THR A 28 -4.67 0.95 6.57
C THR A 28 -3.43 0.05 6.58
N TYR A 29 -3.65 -1.24 6.40
CA TYR A 29 -2.60 -2.22 6.15
C TYR A 29 -2.40 -2.36 4.64
N GLU A 30 -1.16 -2.24 4.19
CA GLU A 30 -0.76 -2.52 2.82
C GLU A 30 0.20 -3.70 2.78
N ILE A 31 0.12 -4.48 1.70
CA ILE A 31 1.11 -5.51 1.41
C ILE A 31 2.11 -5.01 0.38
N SER A 32 3.38 -5.34 0.59
CA SER A 32 4.42 -5.06 -0.40
C SER A 32 4.25 -5.95 -1.63
N ARG A 33 4.81 -5.51 -2.76
CA ARG A 33 4.76 -6.26 -4.03
C ARG A 33 5.25 -7.71 -3.90
N PRO A 34 6.37 -8.04 -3.22
CA PRO A 34 6.80 -9.43 -3.10
C PRO A 34 5.78 -10.32 -2.39
N LEU A 35 5.08 -9.81 -1.37
CA LEU A 35 4.02 -10.56 -0.69
C LEU A 35 2.79 -10.71 -1.59
N ALA A 36 2.40 -9.66 -2.30
CA ALA A 36 1.30 -9.72 -3.26
C ALA A 36 1.54 -10.80 -4.34
N LEU A 37 2.78 -10.92 -4.85
CA LEU A 37 3.15 -11.98 -5.80
C LEU A 37 3.11 -13.38 -5.19
N LYS A 38 3.53 -13.56 -3.93
CA LYS A 38 3.42 -14.86 -3.24
C LYS A 38 1.96 -15.28 -3.05
N LEU A 39 1.12 -14.35 -2.62
CA LEU A 39 -0.32 -14.56 -2.46
C LEU A 39 -0.98 -14.87 -3.80
N TRP A 40 -0.57 -14.20 -4.88
CA TRP A 40 -1.01 -14.51 -6.25
C TRP A 40 -0.65 -15.92 -6.69
N SER A 41 0.60 -16.35 -6.49
CA SER A 41 1.01 -17.70 -6.87
C SER A 41 0.21 -18.75 -6.10
N ALA A 42 -0.03 -18.54 -4.81
CA ALA A 42 -0.87 -19.43 -4.01
C ALA A 42 -2.33 -19.46 -4.51
N PHE A 43 -2.89 -18.29 -4.82
CA PHE A 43 -4.22 -18.17 -5.41
C PHE A 43 -4.36 -18.98 -6.70
N VAL A 44 -3.43 -18.79 -7.64
CA VAL A 44 -3.46 -19.46 -8.95
C VAL A 44 -3.34 -20.97 -8.79
N SER A 45 -2.36 -21.45 -8.00
CA SER A 45 -2.16 -22.88 -7.78
C SER A 45 -3.42 -23.57 -7.29
N MET A 46 -4.13 -22.95 -6.36
CA MET A 46 -5.32 -23.54 -5.77
C MET A 46 -6.55 -23.41 -6.69
N VAL A 47 -6.70 -22.32 -7.46
CA VAL A 47 -7.72 -22.28 -8.53
C VAL A 47 -7.50 -23.44 -9.51
N MET A 48 -6.25 -23.75 -9.83
CA MET A 48 -5.92 -24.91 -10.68
C MET A 48 -6.22 -26.25 -9.98
N GLU A 49 -5.94 -26.40 -8.68
CA GLU A 49 -6.30 -27.60 -7.90
C GLU A 49 -7.81 -27.84 -7.86
N MET A 50 -8.62 -26.77 -7.87
CA MET A 50 -10.08 -26.84 -7.96
C MET A 50 -10.59 -27.15 -9.38
N GLY A 51 -9.70 -27.43 -10.34
CA GLY A 51 -10.05 -27.64 -11.75
C GLY A 51 -10.44 -26.36 -12.49
N GLY A 52 -10.13 -25.19 -11.92
CA GLY A 52 -10.42 -23.89 -12.49
C GLY A 52 -9.31 -23.36 -13.41
N SER A 53 -9.46 -22.10 -13.84
CA SER A 53 -8.45 -21.39 -14.63
C SER A 53 -8.39 -19.91 -14.26
N VAL A 54 -7.20 -19.33 -14.41
CA VAL A 54 -6.94 -17.91 -14.25
C VAL A 54 -6.38 -17.38 -15.57
N ARG A 55 -7.01 -16.34 -16.13
CA ARG A 55 -6.58 -15.68 -17.37
C ARG A 55 -6.29 -14.22 -17.11
N GLU A 56 -5.03 -13.82 -17.29
CA GLU A 56 -4.60 -12.42 -17.27
C GLU A 56 -4.68 -11.84 -18.69
N GLU A 57 -5.24 -10.64 -18.81
CA GLU A 57 -5.27 -9.86 -20.04
C GLU A 57 -4.69 -8.48 -19.76
N LEU A 58 -3.65 -8.11 -20.50
CA LEU A 58 -3.04 -6.79 -20.45
C LEU A 58 -3.50 -5.96 -21.66
N LYS A 59 -3.95 -4.74 -21.41
CA LYS A 59 -4.27 -3.77 -22.45
C LYS A 59 -3.56 -2.45 -22.16
N VAL A 60 -2.88 -1.92 -23.18
CA VAL A 60 -2.31 -0.58 -23.13
C VAL A 60 -3.43 0.39 -23.48
N GLU A 61 -3.85 1.18 -22.50
CA GLU A 61 -4.92 2.18 -22.68
C GLU A 61 -4.35 3.48 -23.27
N TYR A 62 -3.11 3.83 -22.88
CA TYR A 62 -2.40 4.99 -23.40
C TYR A 62 -0.88 4.81 -23.27
N ALA A 63 -0.13 5.23 -24.28
CA ALA A 63 1.32 5.25 -24.22
C ALA A 63 1.89 6.47 -24.95
N SER A 64 2.76 7.19 -24.25
CA SER A 64 3.54 8.32 -24.77
C SER A 64 4.91 8.36 -24.06
N PRO A 65 5.87 9.16 -24.55
CA PRO A 65 7.14 9.39 -23.84
C PRO A 65 6.98 9.95 -22.42
N GLU A 66 5.85 10.61 -22.13
CA GLU A 66 5.61 11.30 -20.86
C GLU A 66 4.77 10.47 -19.88
N MET A 67 3.95 9.54 -20.39
CA MET A 67 3.01 8.77 -19.58
C MET A 67 2.65 7.44 -20.24
N VAL A 68 2.50 6.40 -19.42
CA VAL A 68 1.94 5.10 -19.81
C VAL A 68 0.80 4.73 -18.86
N ILE A 69 -0.33 4.33 -19.44
CA ILE A 69 -1.51 3.80 -18.73
C ILE A 69 -1.81 2.41 -19.29
N VAL A 70 -1.93 1.44 -18.40
CA VAL A 70 -2.31 0.07 -18.74
C VAL A 70 -3.48 -0.39 -17.87
N SER A 71 -4.36 -1.19 -18.44
CA SER A 71 -5.36 -1.95 -17.71
C SER A 71 -4.94 -3.42 -17.69
N VAL A 72 -5.08 -4.04 -16.52
CA VAL A 72 -4.93 -5.49 -16.37
C VAL A 72 -6.27 -6.05 -15.94
N SER A 73 -6.81 -6.95 -16.75
CA SER A 73 -7.95 -7.77 -16.38
C SER A 73 -7.49 -9.15 -15.94
N CYS A 74 -8.11 -9.69 -14.89
CA CYS A 74 -7.99 -11.09 -14.53
C CYS A 74 -9.37 -11.74 -14.55
N THR A 75 -9.51 -12.83 -15.29
CA THR A 75 -10.71 -13.67 -15.29
C THR A 75 -10.41 -14.96 -14.56
N VAL A 76 -11.19 -15.26 -13.52
CA VAL A 76 -11.10 -16.47 -12.72
C VAL A 76 -12.32 -17.32 -13.01
N ARG A 77 -12.11 -18.57 -13.40
CA ARG A 77 -13.17 -19.55 -13.63
C ARG A 77 -12.99 -20.73 -12.70
N VAL A 78 -14.04 -21.10 -11.98
CA VAL A 78 -14.10 -22.31 -11.15
C VAL A 78 -15.47 -22.93 -11.35
N GLN A 79 -15.53 -24.16 -11.85
CA GLN A 79 -16.79 -24.84 -12.19
C GLN A 79 -17.67 -23.93 -13.09
N ASP A 80 -18.90 -23.64 -12.68
CA ASP A 80 -19.85 -22.79 -13.41
C ASP A 80 -19.75 -21.30 -13.07
N SER A 81 -18.78 -20.90 -12.25
CA SER A 81 -18.60 -19.50 -11.82
C SER A 81 -17.45 -18.84 -12.57
N GLU A 82 -17.71 -17.65 -13.14
CA GLU A 82 -16.71 -16.76 -13.71
C GLU A 82 -16.75 -15.41 -13.00
N VAL A 83 -15.58 -14.91 -12.59
CA VAL A 83 -15.43 -13.56 -12.05
C VAL A 83 -14.31 -12.85 -12.80
N ARG A 84 -14.59 -11.62 -13.24
CA ARG A 84 -13.61 -10.76 -13.90
C ARG A 84 -13.31 -9.54 -13.04
N TYR A 85 -12.03 -9.34 -12.77
CA TYR A 85 -11.47 -8.16 -12.12
C TYR A 85 -10.71 -7.34 -13.16
N CYS A 86 -10.72 -6.01 -13.03
CA CYS A 86 -9.97 -5.13 -13.90
C CYS A 86 -9.45 -3.95 -13.09
N GLU A 87 -8.16 -3.67 -13.21
CA GLU A 87 -7.52 -2.54 -12.52
C GLU A 87 -6.56 -1.80 -13.45
N ILE A 88 -6.41 -0.51 -13.18
CA ILE A 88 -5.61 0.40 -14.00
C ILE A 88 -4.32 0.76 -13.27
N GLY A 89 -3.23 0.85 -14.01
CA GLY A 89 -1.95 1.34 -13.53
C GLY A 89 -1.41 2.43 -14.44
N GLU A 90 -0.93 3.50 -13.81
CA GLU A 90 -0.45 4.70 -14.49
C GLU A 90 1.00 4.95 -14.07
N ALA A 91 1.84 5.42 -14.99
CA ALA A 91 3.20 5.86 -14.70
C ALA A 91 3.53 7.13 -15.49
N TYR A 92 4.15 8.08 -14.82
CA TYR A 92 4.52 9.38 -15.39
C TYR A 92 6.03 9.56 -15.39
N LYS A 93 6.57 10.18 -16.44
CA LYS A 93 8.00 10.48 -16.57
C LYS A 93 8.52 11.38 -15.44
N SER A 94 7.67 12.29 -14.97
CA SER A 94 7.94 13.18 -13.82
C SER A 94 8.27 12.44 -12.52
N GLU A 95 8.01 11.13 -12.43
CA GLU A 95 8.39 10.28 -11.30
C GLU A 95 9.85 9.78 -11.35
N GLY A 96 10.64 10.20 -12.36
CA GLY A 96 12.02 9.76 -12.55
C GLY A 96 12.14 8.30 -12.99
N LYS A 97 11.15 7.81 -13.74
CA LYS A 97 11.02 6.39 -14.15
C LYS A 97 11.12 6.18 -15.66
N GLU A 98 11.83 7.07 -16.36
CA GLU A 98 11.86 7.22 -17.82
C GLU A 98 12.00 5.88 -18.58
N ASN A 99 12.94 5.02 -18.18
CA ASN A 99 13.19 3.73 -18.85
C ASN A 99 12.29 2.57 -18.35
N THR A 100 11.35 2.84 -17.46
CA THR A 100 10.55 1.81 -16.76
C THR A 100 9.07 2.17 -16.67
N LEU A 101 8.57 3.13 -17.45
CA LEU A 101 7.18 3.60 -17.39
C LEU A 101 6.17 2.46 -17.58
N ALA A 102 6.30 1.68 -18.65
CA ALA A 102 5.42 0.53 -18.90
C ALA A 102 5.49 -0.52 -17.78
N ARG A 103 6.70 -0.83 -17.29
CA ARG A 103 6.89 -1.77 -16.17
C ARG A 103 6.26 -1.27 -14.88
N THR A 104 6.36 0.03 -14.63
CA THR A 104 5.80 0.70 -13.44
C THR A 104 4.28 0.72 -13.50
N ALA A 105 3.71 1.11 -14.64
CA ALA A 105 2.27 1.11 -14.89
C ALA A 105 1.69 -0.31 -14.70
N TYR A 106 2.29 -1.32 -15.35
CA TYR A 106 1.90 -2.72 -15.18
C TYR A 106 1.98 -3.18 -13.73
N THR A 107 3.08 -2.87 -13.04
CA THR A 107 3.26 -3.24 -11.63
C THR A 107 2.16 -2.63 -10.74
N ARG A 108 1.78 -1.37 -11.00
CA ARG A 108 0.73 -0.68 -10.25
C ARG A 108 -0.64 -1.30 -10.50
N ALA A 109 -0.97 -1.57 -11.78
CA ALA A 109 -2.20 -2.24 -12.15
C ALA A 109 -2.30 -3.62 -11.46
N MET A 110 -1.22 -4.41 -11.52
CA MET A 110 -1.13 -5.70 -10.84
C MET A 110 -1.26 -5.59 -9.32
N LYS A 111 -0.59 -4.61 -8.67
CA LYS A 111 -0.71 -4.43 -7.21
C LYS A 111 -2.18 -4.19 -6.83
N ARG A 112 -2.86 -3.28 -7.54
CA ARG A 112 -4.28 -2.96 -7.30
C ARG A 112 -5.19 -4.16 -7.59
N LEU A 113 -4.92 -4.89 -8.67
CA LEU A 113 -5.67 -6.10 -9.02
C LEU A 113 -5.56 -7.14 -7.92
N LEU A 114 -4.36 -7.34 -7.38
CA LEU A 114 -4.11 -8.22 -6.24
C LEU A 114 -4.80 -7.71 -4.98
N GLU A 115 -4.72 -6.43 -4.69
CA GLU A 115 -5.45 -5.81 -3.57
C GLU A 115 -6.98 -5.96 -3.74
N ARG A 116 -7.52 -5.92 -4.94
CA ARG A 116 -8.95 -6.11 -5.18
C ARG A 116 -9.38 -7.57 -5.12
N MET A 117 -8.55 -8.47 -5.62
CA MET A 117 -8.83 -9.91 -5.63
C MET A 117 -8.59 -10.55 -4.26
N ILE A 118 -7.63 -10.02 -3.49
CA ILE A 118 -7.14 -10.60 -2.24
C ILE A 118 -7.42 -9.71 -1.03
N GLY A 119 -7.64 -8.40 -1.18
CA GLY A 119 -7.05 -7.44 -0.23
C GLY A 119 -7.82 -6.22 0.26
N GLU A 120 -9.11 -5.99 -0.02
CA GLU A 120 -9.83 -4.97 0.76
C GLU A 120 -10.58 -5.59 1.95
N ASP A 121 -11.46 -6.56 1.72
CA ASP A 121 -12.20 -7.17 2.84
C ASP A 121 -11.38 -8.20 3.63
N PHE A 122 -10.46 -8.91 2.96
CA PHE A 122 -9.81 -10.08 3.55
C PHE A 122 -8.49 -9.75 4.28
N ILE A 123 -7.68 -8.82 3.76
CA ILE A 123 -6.51 -8.31 4.50
C ILE A 123 -6.97 -7.57 5.75
N ASN A 124 -8.04 -6.77 5.65
CA ASN A 124 -8.61 -6.11 6.82
C ASN A 124 -9.09 -7.13 7.86
N GLN A 125 -9.82 -8.19 7.47
CA GLN A 125 -10.28 -9.22 8.42
C GLN A 125 -9.14 -10.06 9.01
N VAL A 126 -8.18 -10.53 8.20
CA VAL A 126 -7.10 -11.40 8.66
C VAL A 126 -6.03 -10.63 9.42
N VAL A 127 -5.65 -9.42 8.99
CA VAL A 127 -4.64 -8.61 9.68
C VAL A 127 -5.20 -8.02 10.97
N HIS A 128 -6.47 -7.57 11.02
CA HIS A 128 -7.07 -7.15 12.30
C HIS A 128 -7.22 -8.30 13.30
N GLN A 129 -7.51 -9.53 12.84
CA GLN A 129 -7.59 -10.70 13.73
C GLN A 129 -6.22 -11.22 14.20
N LEU A 130 -5.16 -11.05 13.39
CA LEU A 130 -3.83 -11.54 13.71
C LEU A 130 -2.94 -10.52 14.43
N TYR A 131 -3.18 -9.22 14.25
CA TYR A 131 -2.30 -8.16 14.76
C TYR A 131 -3.08 -6.96 15.31
N PRO A 132 -3.68 -7.08 16.51
CA PRO A 132 -4.18 -5.91 17.23
C PRO A 132 -3.04 -4.95 17.60
N GLU A 133 -1.84 -5.46 17.86
CA GLU A 133 -0.65 -4.69 18.22
C GLU A 133 0.60 -5.33 17.58
N GLY A 134 1.36 -4.60 16.75
CA GLY A 134 2.68 -5.07 16.30
C GLY A 134 3.03 -4.92 14.82
N VAL A 135 2.16 -4.37 13.97
CA VAL A 135 2.58 -4.02 12.60
C VAL A 135 3.38 -2.72 12.65
N LYS A 136 4.64 -2.82 12.22
CA LYS A 136 5.55 -1.69 12.14
C LYS A 136 5.02 -0.69 11.10
N GLU A 137 4.70 0.50 11.57
CA GLU A 137 4.26 1.58 10.71
C GLU A 137 5.38 2.03 9.77
N VAL A 138 5.04 2.35 8.51
CA VAL A 138 6.05 2.83 7.56
C VAL A 138 6.63 4.18 8.02
N PRO A 139 7.92 4.43 7.72
CA PRO A 139 8.48 5.77 7.86
C PRO A 139 7.72 6.78 7.00
N ALA A 140 7.78 8.04 7.41
CA ALA A 140 7.23 9.15 6.65
C ALA A 140 7.79 9.18 5.22
N SER A 141 6.93 9.45 4.24
CA SER A 141 7.35 9.62 2.85
C SER A 141 8.30 10.80 2.70
N GLU A 142 9.17 10.78 1.67
CA GLU A 142 10.08 11.91 1.40
C GLU A 142 9.33 13.23 1.18
N LYS A 143 8.14 13.19 0.56
CA LYS A 143 7.27 14.37 0.44
C LYS A 143 6.84 14.92 1.80
N GLN A 144 6.44 14.07 2.73
CA GLN A 144 6.07 14.49 4.09
C GLN A 144 7.28 15.06 4.85
N LYS A 145 8.45 14.41 4.74
CA LYS A 145 9.69 14.92 5.36
C LYS A 145 10.09 16.28 4.82
N GLN A 146 9.99 16.49 3.50
CA GLN A 146 10.26 17.77 2.86
C GLN A 146 9.31 18.85 3.37
N LEU A 147 8.00 18.55 3.41
CA LEU A 147 6.99 19.48 3.89
C LEU A 147 7.19 19.85 5.36
N ILE A 148 7.53 18.88 6.21
CA ILE A 148 7.85 19.12 7.63
C ILE A 148 9.06 20.04 7.76
N LYS A 149 10.12 19.83 6.99
CA LYS A 149 11.30 20.73 7.00
C LYS A 149 10.92 22.16 6.64
N THR A 150 10.08 22.34 5.62
CA THR A 150 9.56 23.66 5.23
C THR A 150 8.73 24.29 6.35
N LEU A 151 7.82 23.54 6.97
CA LEU A 151 6.97 24.04 8.06
C LEU A 151 7.78 24.44 9.31
N VAL A 152 8.90 23.77 9.58
CA VAL A 152 9.85 24.15 10.64
C VAL A 152 10.55 25.47 10.29
N GLN A 153 11.02 25.62 9.04
CA GLN A 153 11.66 26.86 8.58
C GLN A 153 10.70 28.06 8.61
N GLU A 154 9.42 27.83 8.29
CA GLU A 154 8.35 28.82 8.36
C GLU A 154 7.87 29.12 9.79
N GLY A 155 8.40 28.44 10.81
CA GLY A 155 8.00 28.63 12.21
C GLY A 155 6.59 28.14 12.55
N LYS A 156 5.95 27.35 11.67
CA LYS A 156 4.59 26.82 11.85
C LYS A 156 4.52 25.54 12.69
N LEU A 157 5.67 24.90 12.92
CA LEU A 157 5.81 23.75 13.81
C LEU A 157 6.50 24.18 15.10
N THR A 158 5.77 24.15 16.22
CA THR A 158 6.32 24.49 17.54
C THR A 158 6.86 23.26 18.26
N ARG A 159 7.69 23.47 19.30
CA ARG A 159 8.24 22.38 20.12
C ARG A 159 7.14 21.63 20.87
N GLU A 160 6.08 22.31 21.27
CA GLU A 160 4.93 21.74 21.96
C GLU A 160 4.18 20.76 21.06
N MET A 161 3.96 21.12 19.80
CA MET A 161 3.32 20.24 18.80
C MET A 161 4.15 18.98 18.53
N VAL A 162 5.47 19.12 18.52
CA VAL A 162 6.41 18.00 18.35
C VAL A 162 6.34 17.06 19.57
N LYS A 163 6.38 17.61 20.79
CA LYS A 163 6.31 16.83 22.02
C LYS A 163 5.00 16.06 22.15
N GLU A 164 3.88 16.68 21.79
CA GLU A 164 2.57 16.03 21.86
C GLU A 164 2.45 14.81 20.92
N ILE A 165 3.15 14.83 19.77
CA ILE A 165 3.04 13.78 18.74
C ILE A 165 4.16 12.74 18.85
N LEU A 166 5.39 13.14 19.19
CA LEU A 166 6.55 12.24 19.26
C LEU A 166 6.94 11.85 20.69
N GLY A 167 6.45 12.54 21.72
CA GLY A 167 6.84 12.34 23.12
C GLY A 167 7.77 13.44 23.64
N GLU A 168 7.83 13.62 24.97
CA GLU A 168 8.52 14.74 25.62
C GLU A 168 10.03 14.83 25.32
N ASP A 169 10.68 13.68 25.11
CA ASP A 169 12.12 13.56 24.86
C ASP A 169 12.49 13.46 23.38
N ALA A 170 11.51 13.48 22.48
CA ALA A 170 11.75 13.21 21.07
C ALA A 170 12.21 14.47 20.30
N SER A 171 13.34 14.34 19.61
CA SER A 171 13.84 15.37 18.70
C SER A 171 13.35 15.11 17.27
N LEU A 172 12.53 16.03 16.73
CA LEU A 172 12.05 15.95 15.34
C LEU A 172 13.21 15.87 14.33
N ASN A 173 14.28 16.65 14.55
CA ASN A 173 15.44 16.65 13.66
C ASN A 173 16.17 15.30 13.69
N GLN A 174 16.27 14.67 14.87
CA GLN A 174 16.85 13.34 15.00
C GLN A 174 15.96 12.28 14.35
N ALA A 175 14.63 12.36 14.55
CA ALA A 175 13.67 11.42 13.96
C ALA A 175 13.63 11.48 12.42
N LEU A 176 13.83 12.67 11.84
CA LEU A 176 13.97 12.86 10.39
C LEU A 176 15.30 12.29 9.86
N LYS A 177 16.39 12.43 10.62
CA LYS A 177 17.73 11.96 10.24
C LYS A 177 17.84 10.43 10.32
N ASP A 178 17.28 9.84 11.37
CA ASP A 178 17.35 8.40 11.65
C ASP A 178 16.22 7.61 10.96
N ASN A 179 15.36 8.29 10.19
CA ASN A 179 14.22 7.70 9.50
C ASN A 179 13.26 6.94 10.44
N THR A 180 13.10 7.43 11.67
CA THR A 180 12.23 6.83 12.69
C THR A 180 10.87 7.52 12.81
N LEU A 181 10.70 8.69 12.18
CA LEU A 181 9.41 9.36 12.07
C LEU A 181 8.45 8.53 11.21
N THR A 182 7.33 8.09 11.79
CA THR A 182 6.30 7.31 11.09
C THR A 182 5.39 8.17 10.21
N PHE A 183 4.70 7.54 9.27
CA PHE A 183 3.75 8.21 8.38
C PHE A 183 2.62 8.95 9.12
N SER A 184 2.01 8.34 10.14
CA SER A 184 0.93 8.94 10.93
C SER A 184 1.42 10.07 11.81
N GLN A 185 2.60 9.93 12.43
CA GLN A 185 3.23 11.04 13.17
C GLN A 185 3.49 12.22 12.25
N ALA A 186 4.03 11.98 11.06
CA ALA A 186 4.27 13.01 10.06
C ALA A 186 2.97 13.67 9.59
N LYS A 187 1.92 12.88 9.31
CA LYS A 187 0.60 13.39 8.94
C LYS A 187 0.00 14.27 10.04
N ARG A 188 0.03 13.83 11.30
CA ARG A 188 -0.46 14.60 12.45
C ARG A 188 0.29 15.92 12.63
N LEU A 189 1.61 15.92 12.43
CA LEU A 189 2.42 17.15 12.49
C LEU A 189 2.01 18.13 11.41
N ILE A 190 1.88 17.65 10.17
CA ILE A 190 1.48 18.46 9.01
C ILE A 190 0.06 19.01 9.22
N ASP A 191 -0.89 18.16 9.58
CA ASP A 191 -2.29 18.55 9.79
C ASP A 191 -2.39 19.61 10.90
N ARG A 192 -1.61 19.49 11.98
CA ARG A 192 -1.65 20.45 13.08
C ARG A 192 -0.98 21.77 12.72
N ALA A 193 0.09 21.74 11.92
CA ALA A 193 0.77 22.95 11.44
C ALA A 193 -0.02 23.69 10.36
N LEU A 194 -0.85 22.97 9.60
CA LEU A 194 -1.70 23.52 8.55
C LEU A 194 -3.12 23.85 9.03
N ARG A 195 -3.58 23.29 10.15
CA ARG A 195 -4.80 23.74 10.83
C ARG A 195 -4.59 25.20 11.21
N ARG A 196 -5.29 26.09 10.48
CA ARG A 196 -5.43 27.49 10.86
C ARG A 196 -5.75 27.54 12.35
N PRO A 197 -5.11 28.41 13.17
CA PRO A 197 -5.71 28.78 14.43
C PRO A 197 -7.13 29.24 14.10
N ALA A 198 -8.13 28.57 14.68
CA ALA A 198 -9.45 29.15 14.74
C ALA A 198 -9.27 30.45 15.53
N ASN A 199 -9.35 31.58 14.83
CA ASN A 199 -9.53 32.87 15.47
C ASN A 199 -10.78 32.77 16.35
N GLY A 200 -10.62 33.04 17.64
CA GLY A 200 -11.68 33.04 18.65
C GLY A 200 -11.10 32.79 20.03
#